data_AF-A0A418CRZ7-F1
#
_entry.id   AF-A0A418CRZ7-F1
#
_cell.length_a   1.000
_cell.length_b   1.000
_cell.length_c   1.000
_cell.angle_alpha   90.00
_cell.angle_beta   90.00
_cell.angle_gamma   90.00
#
_symmetry.space_group_name_H-M   'P 1'
#
loop_
_entity.id
_entity.type
_entity.pdbx_description
1 polymer ?
#
loop_
_entity_poly.entity_id
_entity_poly.type
_entity_poly.pdbx_seq_one_letter_code
_entity_poly.pdbx_strand_id
1 'polypeptide(L)'
;MLRQLARSSAAGRRHALRAIQKPHEAHILWHRRAALQPLSLRLLHASAPMLRTDAIELVYQKKSPLEHVLLRPGMYIGSVESTKDTMWVWNNQEKRMTQRANLEYTPALYKIFDEILVNAVDNKVRDDTMSRLDVTIHPGSSSSSDPPRISIFNDGKGIPVQFHKHEQVYVPELVLGHLLTGSNFDDATARLTGGRHGYGAKLTNIFSTEFTVDTGDAHTGLQYTQTWRHNMRERGDPVVVPYTGPNYTRISFVPDLKRFHVDSLTLDMQQVLEKRVVDVAGCLTNVSVSLNGE
;
A
#
# COMPACT_ATOMS: atom_id res chain seq x y z
N MET A 1 -25.57 1.40 60.13
CA MET A 1 -24.26 1.76 60.75
C MET A 1 -23.29 2.03 59.59
N LEU A 2 -22.75 3.22 59.37
CA LEU A 2 -21.89 4.09 60.20
C LEU A 2 -20.43 3.60 60.31
N ARG A 3 -19.54 4.34 59.61
CA ARG A 3 -18.15 4.72 60.01
C ARG A 3 -17.07 3.61 60.05
N GLN A 4 -15.76 3.92 59.99
CA GLN A 4 -14.95 4.93 59.26
C GLN A 4 -13.48 4.79 59.71
N LEU A 5 -12.48 5.12 58.85
CA LEU A 5 -11.13 5.63 59.22
C LEU A 5 -10.19 4.65 60.00
N ALA A 6 -8.85 4.83 60.08
CA ALA A 6 -7.90 5.57 59.23
C ALA A 6 -6.42 5.19 59.43
N ARG A 7 -5.65 5.23 58.32
CA ARG A 7 -4.30 5.83 58.11
C ARG A 7 -3.09 5.58 59.07
N SER A 8 -1.96 5.27 58.40
CA SER A 8 -0.59 5.79 58.63
C SER A 8 0.19 5.27 59.87
N SER A 9 1.52 5.41 59.99
CA SER A 9 2.56 6.12 59.20
C SER A 9 3.89 5.31 59.18
N ALA A 10 4.63 5.15 58.08
CA ALA A 10 5.63 6.05 57.46
C ALA A 10 7.08 6.04 58.04
N ALA A 11 8.03 5.60 57.19
CA ALA A 11 9.42 6.05 57.01
C ALA A 11 10.51 5.93 58.11
N GLY A 12 11.68 5.38 57.72
CA GLY A 12 12.88 6.23 57.59
C GLY A 12 14.29 5.73 57.99
N ARG A 13 15.19 5.61 56.98
CA ARG A 13 16.65 5.94 57.02
C ARG A 13 17.59 5.03 57.87
N ARG A 14 18.94 5.02 57.72
CA ARG A 14 19.94 5.20 56.62
C ARG A 14 21.35 4.80 57.15
N HIS A 15 22.35 4.64 56.25
CA HIS A 15 23.82 4.69 56.49
C HIS A 15 24.48 3.49 57.24
N ALA A 16 25.81 3.22 57.14
CA ALA A 16 26.79 3.41 56.04
C ALA A 16 28.15 2.72 56.33
N LEU A 17 28.88 2.33 55.26
CA LEU A 17 30.34 2.33 55.06
C LEU A 17 31.33 1.98 56.20
N ARG A 18 32.24 1.03 55.92
CA ARG A 18 33.71 1.26 56.03
C ARG A 18 34.51 0.28 55.14
N ALA A 19 35.77 0.61 54.88
CA ALA A 19 36.68 -0.10 53.96
C ALA A 19 38.05 -0.37 54.62
N ILE A 20 38.84 -1.28 54.03
CA ILE A 20 40.24 -1.59 54.42
C ILE A 20 41.11 -1.70 53.14
N GLN A 21 42.40 -1.38 53.25
CA GLN A 21 43.37 -1.18 52.16
C GLN A 21 44.46 -2.27 52.05
N LYS A 22 45.29 -2.17 51.00
CA LYS A 22 46.43 -3.07 50.66
C LYS A 22 47.76 -2.65 51.34
N PRO A 23 48.76 -3.56 51.36
CA PRO A 23 50.16 -3.30 50.90
C PRO A 23 50.45 -4.06 49.56
N HIS A 24 51.31 -3.64 48.61
CA HIS A 24 52.80 -3.49 48.59
C HIS A 24 53.55 -4.87 48.62
N GLU A 25 54.64 -5.14 47.87
CA GLU A 25 55.55 -4.26 47.09
C GLU A 25 56.42 -4.99 46.00
N ALA A 26 57.07 -4.23 45.10
CA ALA A 26 58.46 -4.34 44.52
C ALA A 26 59.16 -5.70 44.17
N HIS A 27 60.18 -5.83 43.29
CA HIS A 27 60.78 -5.10 42.12
C HIS A 27 61.88 -6.03 41.50
N ILE A 28 62.34 -5.83 40.23
CA ILE A 28 63.73 -6.12 39.72
C ILE A 28 63.89 -5.74 38.21
N LEU A 29 65.12 -5.43 37.78
CA LEU A 29 65.57 -5.11 36.40
C LEU A 29 66.93 -5.84 36.13
N TRP A 30 67.55 -5.98 34.95
CA TRP A 30 67.57 -5.26 33.66
C TRP A 30 67.41 -6.28 32.46
N HIS A 31 67.90 -6.22 31.19
CA HIS A 31 68.99 -5.53 30.48
C HIS A 31 68.69 -5.21 28.98
N ARG A 32 69.74 -4.96 28.17
CA ARG A 32 69.75 -4.26 26.86
C ARG A 32 69.87 -5.15 25.61
N ARG A 33 69.28 -4.65 24.50
CA ARG A 33 69.75 -4.63 23.08
C ARG A 33 70.38 -5.88 22.41
N ALA A 34 69.80 -6.26 21.27
CA ALA A 34 70.38 -6.04 19.93
C ALA A 34 69.28 -6.20 18.85
N ALA A 35 69.58 -5.90 17.58
CA ALA A 35 68.63 -5.98 16.46
C ALA A 35 69.13 -6.91 15.35
N LEU A 36 68.19 -7.53 14.61
CA LEU A 36 68.36 -8.02 13.23
C LEU A 36 66.98 -8.36 12.63
N GLN A 37 66.67 -7.80 11.46
CA GLN A 37 65.73 -8.38 10.49
C GLN A 37 66.57 -8.95 9.33
N PRO A 38 66.12 -10.01 8.63
CA PRO A 38 65.37 -9.74 7.39
C PRO A 38 64.34 -10.81 6.97
N LEU A 39 63.67 -10.52 5.84
CA LEU A 39 63.05 -11.46 4.88
C LEU A 39 61.79 -12.27 5.28
N SER A 40 60.65 -11.63 5.02
CA SER A 40 59.56 -12.21 4.20
C SER A 40 59.08 -13.63 4.50
N LEU A 41 58.18 -13.77 5.47
CA LEU A 41 57.08 -14.72 5.33
C LEU A 41 55.90 -13.99 4.69
N ARG A 42 55.41 -14.46 3.53
CA ARG A 42 54.15 -13.95 2.96
C ARG A 42 53.03 -14.38 3.91
N LEU A 43 52.45 -13.44 4.64
CA LEU A 43 51.18 -13.63 5.31
C LEU A 43 50.09 -13.84 4.25
N LEU A 44 49.88 -15.11 3.90
CA LEU A 44 48.58 -15.61 3.49
C LEU A 44 47.63 -15.38 4.68
N HIS A 45 47.12 -14.15 4.77
CA HIS A 45 45.80 -13.93 5.32
C HIS A 45 44.83 -14.66 4.38
N ALA A 46 44.67 -15.96 4.62
CA ALA A 46 43.48 -16.66 4.19
C ALA A 46 42.32 -15.86 4.80
N SER A 47 41.55 -15.19 3.95
CA SER A 47 40.37 -14.45 4.37
C SER A 47 39.43 -15.41 5.05
N ALA A 48 39.48 -15.46 6.39
CA ALA A 48 38.58 -16.29 7.16
C ALA A 48 37.16 -15.92 6.73
N PRO A 49 36.34 -16.88 6.26
CA PRO A 49 34.98 -16.57 5.87
C PRO A 49 34.31 -15.95 7.10
N MET A 50 33.78 -14.73 6.95
CA MET A 50 33.00 -14.12 8.02
C MET A 50 31.80 -15.02 8.26
N LEU A 51 31.92 -15.87 9.30
CA LEU A 51 30.82 -16.62 9.85
C LEU A 51 29.82 -15.61 10.39
N ARG A 52 28.90 -15.19 9.52
CA ARG A 52 27.69 -14.50 9.91
C ARG A 52 26.89 -15.49 10.73
N THR A 53 27.10 -15.45 12.05
CA THR A 53 26.17 -15.97 13.04
C THR A 53 24.95 -15.03 13.13
N ASP A 54 24.38 -14.71 11.96
CA ASP A 54 23.00 -14.26 11.88
C ASP A 54 22.18 -15.43 12.44
N ALA A 55 21.41 -15.21 13.49
CA ALA A 55 20.66 -16.27 14.17
C ALA A 55 19.74 -17.00 13.16
N ILE A 56 19.43 -18.27 13.40
CA ILE A 56 18.71 -19.12 12.43
C ILE A 56 17.35 -18.51 12.04
N GLU A 57 16.74 -17.77 12.96
CA GLU A 57 15.50 -17.01 12.82
C GLU A 57 15.63 -15.78 11.89
N LEU A 58 16.82 -15.19 11.76
CA LEU A 58 17.11 -14.12 10.81
C LEU A 58 17.27 -14.66 9.38
N VAL A 59 17.77 -15.89 9.23
CA VAL A 59 17.92 -16.58 7.94
C VAL A 59 16.58 -17.11 7.44
N TYR A 60 15.80 -17.77 8.31
CA TYR A 60 14.55 -18.46 7.96
C TYR A 60 13.31 -17.71 8.47
N GLN A 61 12.91 -16.66 7.75
CA GLN A 61 11.80 -15.79 8.15
C GLN A 61 10.47 -16.20 7.49
N LYS A 62 9.44 -16.46 8.31
CA LYS A 62 8.04 -16.48 7.85
C LYS A 62 7.52 -15.05 7.64
N LYS A 63 6.71 -14.83 6.61
CA LYS A 63 6.00 -13.55 6.35
C LYS A 63 4.49 -13.79 6.24
N SER A 64 3.71 -12.79 6.65
CA SER A 64 2.28 -12.71 6.32
C SER A 64 2.07 -12.38 4.83
N PRO A 65 0.88 -12.63 4.27
CA PRO A 65 0.58 -12.28 2.88
C PRO A 65 0.78 -10.78 2.57
N LEU A 66 0.38 -9.88 3.47
CA LEU A 66 0.54 -8.43 3.31
C LEU A 66 2.02 -8.02 3.31
N GLU A 67 2.84 -8.56 4.21
CA GLU A 67 4.29 -8.34 4.19
C GLU A 67 4.93 -8.87 2.91
N HIS A 68 4.51 -10.04 2.41
CA HIS A 68 5.07 -10.61 1.19
C HIS A 68 4.74 -9.76 -0.04
N VAL A 69 3.50 -9.27 -0.15
CA VAL A 69 3.08 -8.32 -1.20
C VAL A 69 3.98 -7.07 -1.21
N LEU A 70 4.20 -6.46 -0.04
CA LEU A 70 5.05 -5.27 0.08
C LEU A 70 6.56 -5.54 -0.10
N LEU A 71 7.01 -6.77 0.18
CA LEU A 71 8.41 -7.19 0.02
C LEU A 71 8.74 -7.61 -1.42
N ARG A 72 7.74 -8.03 -2.21
CA ARG A 72 7.90 -8.55 -3.57
C ARG A 72 6.85 -7.97 -4.55
N PRO A 73 6.73 -6.62 -4.69
CA PRO A 73 5.72 -5.97 -5.53
C PRO A 73 5.73 -6.47 -6.98
N GLY A 74 6.90 -6.80 -7.52
CA GLY A 74 7.08 -7.35 -8.88
C GLY A 74 6.23 -8.58 -9.20
N MET A 75 5.86 -9.39 -8.19
CA MET A 75 4.99 -10.56 -8.38
C MET A 75 3.50 -10.24 -8.48
N TYR A 76 3.08 -9.03 -8.06
CA TYR A 76 1.68 -8.67 -7.88
C TYR A 76 1.24 -7.50 -8.76
N ILE A 77 2.09 -6.49 -8.93
CA ILE A 77 1.79 -5.26 -9.68
C ILE A 77 2.87 -4.88 -10.70
N GLY A 78 3.98 -5.62 -10.77
CA GLY A 78 5.09 -5.35 -11.70
C GLY A 78 6.16 -4.41 -11.13
N SER A 79 6.95 -3.80 -12.01
CA SER A 79 8.13 -2.99 -11.63
C SER A 79 7.74 -1.73 -10.84
N VAL A 80 8.34 -1.58 -9.65
CA VAL A 80 8.33 -0.32 -8.89
C VAL A 80 9.40 0.66 -9.34
N GLU A 81 10.37 0.23 -10.14
CA GLU A 81 11.31 1.12 -10.82
C GLU A 81 10.65 1.71 -12.07
N SER A 82 10.86 3.00 -12.32
CA SER A 82 10.40 3.69 -13.53
C SER A 82 11.10 3.16 -14.79
N THR A 83 10.36 3.13 -15.90
CA THR A 83 10.85 2.76 -17.23
C THR A 83 10.54 3.86 -18.23
N LYS A 84 11.18 3.82 -19.40
CA LYS A 84 11.00 4.80 -20.50
C LYS A 84 10.63 4.07 -21.77
N ASP A 85 9.44 4.37 -22.28
CA ASP A 85 8.87 3.73 -23.46
C ASP A 85 8.43 4.76 -24.50
N THR A 86 8.18 4.29 -25.73
CA THR A 86 7.51 5.09 -26.77
C THR A 86 6.04 4.71 -26.79
N MET A 87 5.17 5.63 -26.37
CA MET A 87 3.74 5.37 -26.20
C MET A 87 2.89 6.39 -26.96
N TRP A 88 1.68 5.98 -27.33
CA TRP A 88 0.61 6.93 -27.63
C TRP A 88 0.08 7.51 -26.32
N VAL A 89 -0.12 8.82 -26.28
CA VAL A 89 -0.77 9.59 -25.21
C VAL A 89 -1.90 10.44 -25.79
N TRP A 90 -2.84 10.87 -24.96
CA TRP A 90 -3.88 11.79 -25.39
C TRP A 90 -3.39 13.24 -25.32
N ASN A 91 -3.51 13.98 -26.42
CA ASN A 91 -3.18 15.41 -26.46
C ASN A 91 -4.46 16.24 -26.26
N ASN A 92 -4.60 16.85 -25.08
CA ASN A 92 -5.75 17.68 -24.73
C ASN A 92 -5.90 18.96 -25.57
N GLN A 93 -4.82 19.49 -26.18
CA GLN A 93 -4.89 20.68 -27.03
C GLN A 93 -5.34 20.34 -28.46
N GLU A 94 -4.85 19.23 -29.02
CA GLU A 94 -5.19 18.77 -30.37
C GLU A 94 -6.40 17.82 -30.38
N LYS A 95 -6.93 17.45 -29.20
CA LYS A 95 -8.00 16.46 -28.96
C LYS A 95 -7.86 15.19 -29.83
N ARG A 96 -6.63 14.63 -29.84
CA ARG A 96 -6.25 13.41 -30.55
C ARG A 96 -5.14 12.65 -29.83
N MET A 97 -4.93 11.40 -30.19
CA MET A 97 -3.76 10.64 -29.74
C MET A 97 -2.49 11.12 -30.47
N THR A 98 -1.39 11.30 -29.74
CA THR A 98 -0.05 11.59 -30.30
C THR A 98 0.98 10.62 -29.74
N GLN A 99 2.02 10.30 -30.51
CA GLN A 99 3.09 9.42 -30.05
C GLN A 99 4.19 10.24 -29.37
N ARG A 100 4.53 9.90 -28.12
CA ARG A 100 5.68 10.44 -27.37
C ARG A 100 6.73 9.35 -27.17
N ALA A 101 7.99 9.68 -27.45
CA ALA A 101 9.14 8.84 -27.14
C ALA A 101 9.71 9.19 -25.76
N ASN A 102 10.36 8.22 -25.12
CA ASN A 102 11.00 8.33 -23.80
C ASN A 102 10.06 8.77 -22.66
N LEU A 103 8.78 8.40 -22.74
CA LEU A 103 7.76 8.71 -21.73
C LEU A 103 8.08 7.94 -20.45
N GLU A 104 8.33 8.65 -19.34
CA GLU A 104 8.78 8.04 -18.08
C GLU A 104 7.61 7.74 -17.13
N TYR A 105 7.43 6.46 -16.81
CA TYR A 105 6.34 6.00 -15.94
C TYR A 105 6.75 4.80 -15.08
N THR A 106 6.04 4.57 -13.97
CA THR A 106 6.27 3.42 -13.09
C THR A 106 5.19 2.36 -13.34
N PRO A 107 5.53 1.16 -13.88
CA PRO A 107 4.54 0.14 -14.24
C PRO A 107 3.65 -0.31 -13.09
N ALA A 108 4.18 -0.40 -11.88
CA ALA A 108 3.43 -0.76 -10.68
C ALA A 108 2.42 0.32 -10.24
N LEU A 109 2.74 1.61 -10.46
CA LEU A 109 1.82 2.73 -10.18
C LEU A 109 0.70 2.78 -11.21
N TYR A 110 1.02 2.55 -12.50
CA TYR A 110 0.02 2.30 -13.54
C TYR A 110 -0.90 1.12 -13.16
N LYS A 111 -0.34 0.01 -12.67
CA LYS A 111 -1.12 -1.19 -12.41
C LYS A 111 -2.12 -1.04 -11.26
N ILE A 112 -1.78 -0.35 -10.17
CA ILE A 112 -2.75 -0.12 -9.09
C ILE A 112 -3.90 0.81 -9.47
N PHE A 113 -3.71 1.67 -10.47
CA PHE A 113 -4.79 2.44 -11.11
C PHE A 113 -5.65 1.55 -12.02
N ASP A 114 -5.01 0.80 -12.92
CA ASP A 114 -5.66 -0.10 -13.88
C ASP A 114 -6.53 -1.16 -13.17
N GLU A 115 -6.11 -1.69 -12.02
CA GLU A 115 -6.95 -2.60 -11.22
C GLU A 115 -8.28 -1.97 -10.79
N ILE A 116 -8.30 -0.71 -10.32
CA ILE A 116 -9.57 -0.07 -9.91
C ILE A 116 -10.40 0.31 -11.14
N LEU A 117 -9.77 0.81 -12.19
CA LEU A 117 -10.47 1.18 -13.43
C LEU A 117 -11.12 -0.04 -14.09
N VAL A 118 -10.42 -1.17 -14.15
CA VAL A 118 -10.96 -2.44 -14.68
C VAL A 118 -12.04 -3.03 -13.76
N ASN A 119 -11.97 -2.86 -12.44
CA ASN A 119 -13.09 -3.25 -11.55
C ASN A 119 -14.38 -2.46 -11.83
N ALA A 120 -14.27 -1.19 -12.24
CA ALA A 120 -15.41 -0.37 -12.66
C ALA A 120 -15.91 -0.76 -14.06
N VAL A 121 -15.01 -1.05 -15.02
CA VAL A 121 -15.36 -1.62 -16.34
C VAL A 121 -16.09 -2.96 -16.19
N ASP A 122 -15.62 -3.84 -15.31
CA ASP A 122 -16.27 -5.11 -14.97
C ASP A 122 -17.66 -4.89 -14.34
N ASN A 123 -18.01 -3.69 -13.86
CA ASN A 123 -19.36 -3.42 -13.39
C ASN A 123 -20.36 -3.31 -14.56
N LYS A 124 -19.98 -2.73 -15.71
CA LYS A 124 -20.83 -2.71 -16.92
C LYS A 124 -21.16 -4.12 -17.46
N VAL A 125 -20.29 -5.10 -17.17
CA VAL A 125 -20.51 -6.52 -17.50
C VAL A 125 -21.45 -7.21 -16.51
N ARG A 126 -21.55 -6.71 -15.27
CA ARG A 126 -22.43 -7.22 -14.19
C ARG A 126 -23.77 -6.47 -14.10
N ASP A 127 -23.82 -5.27 -14.67
CA ASP A 127 -24.97 -4.38 -14.71
C ASP A 127 -24.97 -3.57 -16.01
N ASP A 128 -25.79 -4.01 -16.95
CA ASP A 128 -25.99 -3.35 -18.25
C ASP A 128 -26.55 -1.93 -18.10
N THR A 129 -27.21 -1.64 -16.97
CA THR A 129 -27.76 -0.31 -16.64
C THR A 129 -26.72 0.73 -16.23
N MET A 130 -25.46 0.35 -15.93
CA MET A 130 -24.36 1.30 -15.68
C MET A 130 -24.19 2.22 -16.89
N SER A 131 -24.31 3.53 -16.69
CA SER A 131 -24.32 4.56 -17.74
C SER A 131 -23.17 5.56 -17.64
N ARG A 132 -22.44 5.59 -16.52
CA ARG A 132 -21.44 6.61 -16.19
C ARG A 132 -20.22 6.06 -15.45
N LEU A 133 -19.05 6.47 -15.90
CA LEU A 133 -17.75 6.23 -15.29
C LEU A 133 -17.00 7.56 -15.16
N ASP A 134 -16.76 8.05 -13.95
CA ASP A 134 -15.96 9.27 -13.74
C ASP A 134 -14.58 8.90 -13.20
N VAL A 135 -13.54 9.48 -13.81
CA VAL A 135 -12.17 9.39 -13.29
C VAL A 135 -11.69 10.80 -12.92
N THR A 136 -11.07 10.94 -11.76
CA THR A 136 -10.46 12.19 -11.31
C THR A 136 -9.04 11.91 -10.85
N ILE A 137 -8.06 12.61 -11.42
CA ILE A 137 -6.64 12.49 -11.13
C ILE A 137 -6.17 13.85 -10.62
N HIS A 138 -6.11 14.02 -9.30
CA HIS A 138 -5.45 15.14 -8.67
C HIS A 138 -3.97 14.80 -8.48
N PRO A 139 -3.01 15.52 -9.09
CA PRO A 139 -1.58 15.25 -8.92
C PRO A 139 -1.03 15.69 -7.55
N GLY A 140 -1.85 16.33 -6.71
CA GLY A 140 -1.42 17.01 -5.49
C GLY A 140 -0.62 18.28 -5.82
N SER A 141 0.15 18.78 -4.86
CA SER A 141 1.09 19.88 -5.09
C SER A 141 2.37 19.73 -4.28
N SER A 142 3.51 19.73 -4.97
CA SER A 142 4.85 19.73 -4.37
C SER A 142 5.17 20.96 -3.50
N SER A 143 4.28 21.96 -3.47
CA SER A 143 4.42 23.20 -2.70
C SER A 143 3.44 23.33 -1.53
N SER A 144 2.61 22.32 -1.28
CA SER A 144 1.67 22.28 -0.15
C SER A 144 1.67 20.90 0.53
N SER A 145 0.80 20.71 1.52
CA SER A 145 0.58 19.41 2.16
C SER A 145 -0.51 18.58 1.46
N ASP A 146 -0.83 18.89 0.20
CA ASP A 146 -1.88 18.22 -0.58
C ASP A 146 -1.30 17.05 -1.41
N PRO A 147 -1.58 15.79 -1.05
CA PRO A 147 -1.01 14.62 -1.72
C PRO A 147 -1.77 14.29 -3.03
N PRO A 148 -1.14 13.55 -3.96
CA PRO A 148 -1.84 13.05 -5.14
C PRO A 148 -3.01 12.15 -4.73
N ARG A 149 -4.18 12.37 -5.33
CA ARG A 149 -5.40 11.60 -5.05
C ARG A 149 -6.08 11.22 -6.37
N ILE A 150 -6.32 9.93 -6.54
CA ILE A 150 -7.09 9.42 -7.67
C ILE A 150 -8.46 8.96 -7.14
N SER A 151 -9.52 9.31 -7.85
CA SER A 151 -10.89 8.86 -7.60
C SER A 151 -11.45 8.23 -8.86
N ILE A 152 -12.08 7.06 -8.73
CA ILE A 152 -12.80 6.38 -9.80
C ILE A 152 -14.21 6.09 -9.27
N PHE A 153 -15.22 6.56 -9.98
CA PHE A 153 -16.64 6.40 -9.67
C PHE A 153 -17.34 5.69 -10.82
N ASN A 154 -18.24 4.75 -10.51
CA ASN A 154 -19.21 4.22 -11.46
C ASN A 154 -20.63 4.27 -10.86
N ASP A 155 -21.62 4.47 -11.72
CA ASP A 155 -23.02 4.20 -11.42
C ASP A 155 -23.34 2.69 -11.64
N GLY A 156 -24.63 2.36 -11.70
CA GLY A 156 -25.08 0.96 -11.64
C GLY A 156 -24.89 0.35 -10.26
N LYS A 157 -25.17 -0.95 -10.13
CA LYS A 157 -25.11 -1.73 -8.88
C LYS A 157 -23.80 -1.45 -8.12
N GLY A 158 -23.94 -1.01 -6.87
CA GLY A 158 -22.83 -0.78 -5.95
C GLY A 158 -22.34 -2.07 -5.29
N ILE A 159 -21.43 -1.95 -4.33
CA ILE A 159 -21.06 -3.08 -3.47
C ILE A 159 -22.18 -3.23 -2.41
N PRO A 160 -22.85 -4.39 -2.25
CA PRO A 160 -23.99 -4.52 -1.36
C PRO A 160 -23.67 -4.13 0.09
N VAL A 161 -24.45 -3.23 0.69
CA VAL A 161 -24.21 -2.71 2.04
C VAL A 161 -24.83 -3.64 3.08
N GLN A 162 -24.26 -4.85 3.16
CA GLN A 162 -24.77 -5.95 3.99
C GLN A 162 -23.67 -6.49 4.92
N PHE A 163 -24.08 -6.95 6.12
CA PHE A 163 -23.18 -7.55 7.10
C PHE A 163 -23.06 -9.06 6.87
N HIS A 164 -21.85 -9.53 6.63
CA HIS A 164 -21.57 -10.91 6.25
C HIS A 164 -21.40 -11.81 7.50
N LYS A 165 -22.43 -12.62 7.79
CA LYS A 165 -22.59 -13.32 9.08
C LYS A 165 -21.48 -14.31 9.46
N HIS A 166 -20.69 -14.82 8.52
CA HIS A 166 -19.57 -15.73 8.83
C HIS A 166 -18.28 -14.95 9.12
N GLU A 167 -17.89 -14.05 8.22
CA GLU A 167 -16.67 -13.23 8.35
C GLU A 167 -16.80 -12.08 9.38
N GLN A 168 -18.01 -11.81 9.89
CA GLN A 168 -18.31 -10.80 10.92
C GLN A 168 -17.89 -9.36 10.53
N VAL A 169 -17.96 -9.04 9.24
CA VAL A 169 -17.65 -7.73 8.66
C VAL A 169 -18.68 -7.36 7.57
N TYR A 170 -18.72 -6.09 7.16
CA TYR A 170 -19.52 -5.67 6.00
C TYR A 170 -18.91 -6.15 4.67
N VAL A 171 -19.74 -6.39 3.65
CA VAL A 171 -19.27 -6.88 2.34
C VAL A 171 -18.26 -5.95 1.65
N PRO A 172 -18.41 -4.60 1.64
CA PRO A 172 -17.37 -3.70 1.13
C PRO A 172 -16.05 -3.80 1.88
N GLU A 173 -16.06 -3.99 3.20
CA GLU A 173 -14.86 -4.26 3.99
C GLU A 173 -14.20 -5.57 3.53
N LEU A 174 -14.99 -6.64 3.44
CA LEU A 174 -14.51 -7.97 3.07
C LEU A 174 -13.83 -7.98 1.69
N VAL A 175 -14.43 -7.32 0.68
CA VAL A 175 -13.91 -7.37 -0.69
C VAL A 175 -12.77 -6.38 -0.98
N LEU A 176 -12.53 -5.39 -0.11
CA LEU A 176 -11.51 -4.34 -0.29
C LEU A 176 -10.40 -4.30 0.76
N GLY A 177 -10.64 -4.83 1.96
CA GLY A 177 -9.69 -4.84 3.09
C GLY A 177 -9.09 -6.21 3.42
N HIS A 178 -9.65 -7.31 2.89
CA HIS A 178 -9.17 -8.67 3.16
C HIS A 178 -8.57 -9.30 1.89
N LEU A 179 -7.37 -9.85 2.00
CA LEU A 179 -6.75 -10.65 0.93
C LEU A 179 -7.47 -11.99 0.75
N LEU A 180 -7.37 -12.58 -0.44
CA LEU A 180 -8.03 -13.86 -0.81
C LEU A 180 -9.57 -13.82 -0.80
N THR A 181 -10.19 -12.65 -0.95
CA THR A 181 -11.66 -12.51 -1.05
C THR A 181 -12.12 -12.03 -2.43
N GLY A 182 -13.31 -12.48 -2.85
CA GLY A 182 -13.95 -12.08 -4.11
C GLY A 182 -15.12 -12.98 -4.50
N SER A 183 -15.92 -12.55 -5.47
CA SER A 183 -17.08 -13.29 -6.03
C SER A 183 -16.72 -14.35 -7.07
N ASN A 184 -15.42 -14.52 -7.36
CA ASN A 184 -14.90 -15.11 -8.60
C ASN A 184 -14.03 -16.35 -8.33
N PHE A 185 -14.37 -17.14 -7.32
CA PHE A 185 -13.75 -18.44 -7.01
C PHE A 185 -14.57 -19.65 -7.50
N ASP A 186 -15.67 -19.40 -8.20
CA ASP A 186 -16.50 -20.44 -8.84
C ASP A 186 -16.21 -20.50 -10.35
N ASP A 187 -15.19 -21.30 -10.69
CA ASP A 187 -14.72 -21.53 -12.05
C ASP A 187 -15.72 -22.32 -12.93
N ALA A 188 -16.84 -22.81 -12.38
CA ALA A 188 -17.86 -23.54 -13.15
C ALA A 188 -18.62 -22.65 -14.14
N THR A 189 -18.44 -21.33 -14.08
CA THR A 189 -19.10 -20.34 -14.93
C THR A 189 -18.08 -19.58 -15.79
N ALA A 190 -18.20 -19.69 -17.12
CA ALA A 190 -17.40 -18.89 -18.04
C ALA A 190 -17.81 -17.41 -17.95
N ARG A 191 -16.91 -16.54 -17.47
CA ARG A 191 -17.16 -15.09 -17.26
C ARG A 191 -16.24 -14.25 -18.14
N LEU A 192 -16.75 -13.13 -18.64
CA LEU A 192 -16.03 -12.17 -19.49
C LEU A 192 -15.29 -11.07 -18.69
N THR A 193 -15.38 -11.09 -17.36
CA THR A 193 -14.76 -10.10 -16.45
C THR A 193 -13.25 -10.26 -16.31
N GLY A 194 -12.53 -9.16 -16.16
CA GLY A 194 -11.08 -9.12 -15.96
C GLY A 194 -10.60 -9.56 -14.57
N GLY A 195 -11.39 -9.32 -13.51
CA GLY A 195 -11.03 -9.57 -12.11
C GLY A 195 -10.97 -11.05 -11.70
N ARG A 196 -9.95 -11.80 -12.15
CA ARG A 196 -9.86 -13.27 -11.98
C ARG A 196 -9.33 -13.79 -10.65
N HIS A 197 -8.54 -13.02 -9.91
CA HIS A 197 -7.75 -13.57 -8.79
C HIS A 197 -8.09 -12.98 -7.40
N GLY A 198 -9.08 -12.11 -7.30
CA GLY A 198 -9.51 -11.52 -6.01
C GLY A 198 -8.49 -10.57 -5.34
N TYR A 199 -7.38 -10.22 -5.99
CA TYR A 199 -6.34 -9.35 -5.42
C TYR A 199 -6.49 -7.86 -5.75
N GLY A 200 -6.92 -7.51 -6.96
CA GLY A 200 -6.80 -6.17 -7.56
C GLY A 200 -6.94 -4.96 -6.62
N ALA A 201 -8.16 -4.71 -6.13
CA ALA A 201 -8.41 -3.57 -5.26
C ALA A 201 -7.67 -3.62 -3.91
N LYS A 202 -7.37 -4.82 -3.38
CA LYS A 202 -6.50 -4.96 -2.19
C LYS A 202 -5.06 -4.59 -2.49
N LEU A 203 -4.55 -4.85 -3.70
CA LEU A 203 -3.21 -4.38 -4.09
C LEU A 203 -3.17 -2.85 -4.13
N THR A 204 -4.19 -2.19 -4.70
CA THR A 204 -4.30 -0.73 -4.65
C THR A 204 -4.34 -0.20 -3.21
N ASN A 205 -5.12 -0.83 -2.33
CA ASN A 205 -5.19 -0.47 -0.91
C ASN A 205 -3.83 -0.65 -0.18
N ILE A 206 -3.15 -1.78 -0.41
CA ILE A 206 -1.82 -2.08 0.14
C ILE A 206 -0.76 -1.08 -0.38
N PHE A 207 -0.80 -0.66 -1.65
CA PHE A 207 0.14 0.31 -2.19
C PHE A 207 -0.35 1.78 -2.10
N SER A 208 -1.29 2.05 -1.19
CA SER A 208 -1.76 3.40 -0.85
C SER A 208 -1.44 3.78 0.60
N THR A 209 -1.28 5.08 0.84
CA THR A 209 -1.21 5.66 2.20
C THR A 209 -2.60 5.87 2.79
N GLU A 210 -3.58 6.19 1.95
CA GLU A 210 -5.01 6.22 2.25
C GLU A 210 -5.80 5.60 1.09
N PHE A 211 -6.78 4.75 1.40
CA PHE A 211 -7.69 4.13 0.44
C PHE A 211 -9.11 4.16 1.01
N THR A 212 -10.07 4.71 0.27
CA THR A 212 -11.46 4.91 0.72
C THR A 212 -12.44 4.30 -0.28
N VAL A 213 -13.41 3.56 0.24
CA VAL A 213 -14.65 3.20 -0.47
C VAL A 213 -15.78 4.12 -0.03
N ASP A 214 -16.62 4.50 -0.97
CA ASP A 214 -17.87 5.23 -0.77
C ASP A 214 -18.91 4.64 -1.75
N THR A 215 -19.96 4.01 -1.26
CA THR A 215 -20.92 3.26 -2.09
C THR A 215 -22.34 3.38 -1.56
N GLY A 216 -23.29 3.60 -2.46
CA GLY A 216 -24.72 3.64 -2.18
C GLY A 216 -25.41 2.38 -2.69
N ASP A 217 -26.21 1.74 -1.84
CA ASP A 217 -27.01 0.56 -2.13
C ASP A 217 -28.49 0.89 -1.93
N ALA A 218 -29.20 1.07 -3.05
CA ALA A 218 -30.62 1.40 -3.10
C ALA A 218 -31.54 0.21 -2.75
N HIS A 219 -31.01 -1.02 -2.67
CA HIS A 219 -31.77 -2.19 -2.23
C HIS A 219 -31.82 -2.29 -0.70
N THR A 220 -30.72 -1.98 -0.01
CA THR A 220 -30.70 -1.89 1.46
C THR A 220 -31.11 -0.51 1.99
N GLY A 221 -31.07 0.54 1.15
CA GLY A 221 -31.35 1.91 1.56
C GLY A 221 -30.23 2.52 2.41
N LEU A 222 -28.98 2.10 2.15
CA LEU A 222 -27.81 2.46 2.95
C LEU A 222 -26.67 2.99 2.08
N GLN A 223 -25.94 3.97 2.60
CA GLN A 223 -24.63 4.38 2.10
C GLN A 223 -23.57 3.89 3.07
N TYR A 224 -22.44 3.46 2.51
CA TYR A 224 -21.30 2.93 3.23
C TYR A 224 -20.03 3.68 2.83
N THR A 225 -19.32 4.20 3.82
CA THR A 225 -18.00 4.82 3.64
C THR A 225 -17.00 4.19 4.60
N GLN A 226 -15.84 3.75 4.11
CA GLN A 226 -14.76 3.22 4.96
C GLN A 226 -13.39 3.58 4.38
N THR A 227 -12.45 3.92 5.26
CA THR A 227 -11.09 4.30 4.89
C THR A 227 -10.05 3.41 5.58
N TRP A 228 -9.12 2.87 4.79
CA TRP A 228 -7.90 2.22 5.24
C TRP A 228 -6.71 3.16 5.12
N ARG A 229 -5.70 2.97 5.97
CA ARG A 229 -4.46 3.76 5.96
C ARG A 229 -3.21 2.88 6.15
N HIS A 230 -2.05 3.47 5.87
CA HIS A 230 -0.73 2.89 6.12
C HIS A 230 -0.52 1.50 5.50
N ASN A 231 -0.84 1.39 4.19
CA ASN A 231 -0.76 0.16 3.39
C ASN A 231 -1.72 -0.94 3.85
N MET A 232 -3.02 -0.60 3.96
CA MET A 232 -4.08 -1.49 4.46
C MET A 232 -3.89 -2.01 5.91
N ARG A 233 -2.89 -1.51 6.67
CA ARG A 233 -2.64 -1.96 8.05
C ARG A 233 -3.63 -1.38 9.05
N GLU A 234 -4.02 -0.13 8.83
CA GLU A 234 -5.03 0.53 9.65
C GLU A 234 -6.36 0.47 8.92
N ARG A 235 -7.34 -0.19 9.53
CA ARG A 235 -8.73 -0.25 9.07
C ARG A 235 -9.55 0.70 9.92
N GLY A 236 -10.02 1.80 9.34
CA GLY A 236 -11.00 2.66 10.01
C GLY A 236 -12.35 1.96 10.15
N ASP A 237 -13.11 2.33 11.17
CA ASP A 237 -14.48 1.84 11.35
C ASP A 237 -15.38 2.34 10.20
N PRO A 238 -16.34 1.53 9.74
CA PRO A 238 -17.24 1.92 8.66
C PRO A 238 -18.31 2.90 9.12
N VAL A 239 -18.50 3.96 8.35
CA VAL A 239 -19.64 4.87 8.49
C VAL A 239 -20.78 4.32 7.62
N VAL A 240 -21.89 3.96 8.27
CA VAL A 240 -23.08 3.41 7.59
C VAL A 240 -24.29 4.28 7.94
N VAL A 241 -24.94 4.85 6.93
CA VAL A 241 -26.04 5.82 7.10
C VAL A 241 -27.21 5.51 6.16
N PRO A 242 -28.45 5.92 6.51
CA PRO A 242 -29.60 5.84 5.60
C PRO A 242 -29.34 6.62 4.30
N TYR A 243 -29.75 6.06 3.17
CA TYR A 243 -29.49 6.60 1.83
C TYR A 243 -30.69 6.46 0.91
N THR A 244 -30.99 7.56 0.20
CA THR A 244 -32.04 7.62 -0.83
C THR A 244 -31.44 8.20 -2.10
N GLY A 245 -31.10 7.33 -3.06
CA GLY A 245 -30.48 7.71 -4.32
C GLY A 245 -30.20 6.49 -5.22
N PRO A 246 -29.58 6.70 -6.40
CA PRO A 246 -29.17 5.60 -7.27
C PRO A 246 -28.03 4.77 -6.65
N ASN A 247 -27.87 3.54 -7.13
CA ASN A 247 -26.70 2.73 -6.82
C ASN A 247 -25.42 3.37 -7.40
N TYR A 248 -24.31 3.26 -6.68
CA TYR A 248 -22.98 3.64 -7.19
C TYR A 248 -21.84 3.02 -6.38
N THR A 249 -20.63 3.04 -6.93
CA THR A 249 -19.38 2.84 -6.15
C THR A 249 -18.37 3.92 -6.52
N ARG A 250 -17.70 4.48 -5.52
CA ARG A 250 -16.50 5.32 -5.65
C ARG A 250 -15.36 4.69 -4.86
N ILE A 251 -14.20 4.59 -5.50
CA ILE A 251 -12.92 4.24 -4.87
C ILE A 251 -12.00 5.45 -5.00
N SER A 252 -11.52 5.97 -3.88
CA SER A 252 -10.57 7.10 -3.83
C SER A 252 -9.32 6.72 -3.07
N PHE A 253 -8.13 6.91 -3.66
CA PHE A 253 -6.87 6.49 -3.07
C PHE A 253 -5.73 7.49 -3.26
N VAL A 254 -4.79 7.48 -2.31
CA VAL A 254 -3.55 8.26 -2.29
C VAL A 254 -2.38 7.29 -2.40
N PRO A 255 -1.76 7.12 -3.58
CA PRO A 255 -0.70 6.13 -3.79
C PRO A 255 0.52 6.39 -2.90
N ASP A 256 1.12 5.33 -2.38
CA ASP A 256 2.34 5.40 -1.56
C ASP A 256 3.56 5.57 -2.48
N LEU A 257 3.73 6.78 -3.02
CA LEU A 257 4.75 7.13 -4.01
C LEU A 257 6.18 6.71 -3.60
N LYS A 258 6.48 6.68 -2.30
CA LYS A 258 7.77 6.22 -1.75
C LYS A 258 8.04 4.74 -2.03
N ARG A 259 7.00 3.91 -2.23
CA ARG A 259 7.12 2.50 -2.68
C ARG A 259 7.28 2.35 -4.19
N PHE A 260 7.08 3.43 -4.93
CA PHE A 260 7.26 3.54 -6.38
C PHE A 260 8.51 4.36 -6.74
N HIS A 261 9.37 4.63 -5.75
CA HIS A 261 10.63 5.38 -5.85
C HIS A 261 10.50 6.77 -6.52
N VAL A 262 9.34 7.42 -6.40
CA VAL A 262 9.07 8.77 -6.94
C VAL A 262 8.55 9.70 -5.83
N ASP A 263 8.79 11.00 -5.98
CA ASP A 263 8.34 12.01 -5.01
C ASP A 263 6.98 12.65 -5.36
N SER A 264 6.56 12.59 -6.63
CA SER A 264 5.30 13.18 -7.12
C SER A 264 4.69 12.38 -8.27
N LEU A 265 3.41 12.62 -8.58
CA LEU A 265 2.77 12.09 -9.78
C LEU A 265 3.23 12.91 -10.99
N THR A 266 4.28 12.48 -11.68
CA THR A 266 4.91 13.24 -12.79
C THR A 266 3.94 13.50 -13.96
N LEU A 267 4.22 14.53 -14.78
CA LEU A 267 3.38 14.83 -15.95
C LEU A 267 3.34 13.69 -16.97
N ASP A 268 4.42 12.92 -17.11
CA ASP A 268 4.46 11.74 -17.97
C ASP A 268 3.62 10.59 -17.39
N MET A 269 3.71 10.35 -16.08
CA MET A 269 2.85 9.40 -15.38
C MET A 269 1.37 9.78 -15.49
N GLN A 270 1.03 11.07 -15.33
CA GLN A 270 -0.34 11.58 -15.55
C GLN A 270 -0.84 11.24 -16.96
N GLN A 271 -0.07 11.56 -18.01
CA GLN A 271 -0.42 11.24 -19.40
C GLN A 271 -0.63 9.74 -19.66
N VAL A 272 0.11 8.85 -19.00
CA VAL A 272 -0.12 7.39 -19.08
C VAL A 272 -1.45 7.00 -18.44
N LEU A 273 -1.81 7.58 -17.30
CA LEU A 273 -3.10 7.33 -16.63
C LEU A 273 -4.27 7.91 -17.43
N GLU A 274 -4.18 9.16 -17.88
CA GLU A 274 -5.20 9.83 -18.71
C GLU A 274 -5.46 9.05 -20.01
N LYS A 275 -4.38 8.64 -20.70
CA LYS A 275 -4.48 7.78 -21.89
C LYS A 275 -5.18 6.45 -21.59
N ARG A 276 -5.01 5.88 -20.41
CA ARG A 276 -5.70 4.64 -20.01
C ARG A 276 -7.20 4.86 -19.74
N VAL A 277 -7.62 6.06 -19.33
CA VAL A 277 -9.05 6.43 -19.32
C VAL A 277 -9.58 6.54 -20.75
N VAL A 278 -8.83 7.14 -21.67
CA VAL A 278 -9.21 7.22 -23.11
C VAL A 278 -9.28 5.84 -23.77
N ASP A 279 -8.37 4.91 -23.45
CA ASP A 279 -8.48 3.50 -23.89
C ASP A 279 -9.81 2.87 -23.45
N VAL A 280 -10.22 3.12 -22.20
CA VAL A 280 -11.46 2.60 -21.63
C VAL A 280 -12.70 3.26 -22.25
N ALA A 281 -12.67 4.57 -22.49
CA ALA A 281 -13.72 5.29 -23.21
C ALA A 281 -13.90 4.77 -24.65
N GLY A 282 -12.81 4.38 -25.32
CA GLY A 282 -12.86 3.75 -26.65
C GLY A 282 -13.34 2.29 -26.66
N CYS A 283 -13.37 1.61 -25.51
CA CYS A 283 -13.75 0.20 -25.40
C CYS A 283 -15.11 -0.04 -24.71
N LEU A 284 -15.60 0.90 -23.88
CA LEU A 284 -16.90 0.80 -23.23
C LEU A 284 -18.02 1.28 -24.17
N THR A 285 -18.99 0.40 -24.46
CA THR A 285 -20.20 0.76 -25.18
C THR A 285 -21.29 1.23 -24.22
N ASN A 286 -22.03 2.27 -24.60
CA ASN A 286 -23.16 2.83 -23.85
C ASN A 286 -22.81 3.19 -22.38
N VAL A 287 -21.64 3.80 -22.18
CA VAL A 287 -21.19 4.43 -20.92
C VAL A 287 -20.57 5.78 -21.26
N SER A 288 -20.98 6.84 -20.57
CA SER A 288 -20.28 8.13 -20.57
C SER A 288 -19.06 8.03 -19.66
N VAL A 289 -17.87 8.25 -20.21
CA VAL A 289 -16.61 8.25 -19.44
C VAL A 289 -16.12 9.69 -19.33
N SER A 290 -15.94 10.19 -18.11
CA SER A 290 -15.40 11.54 -17.85
C SER A 290 -14.01 11.49 -17.21
N LEU A 291 -13.21 12.52 -17.47
CA LEU A 291 -11.86 12.71 -16.92
C LEU A 291 -11.71 14.13 -16.37
N ASN A 292 -11.55 14.25 -15.05
CA ASN A 292 -11.46 15.52 -14.32
C ASN A 292 -12.67 16.47 -14.51
N GLY A 293 -13.78 15.98 -15.10
CA GLY A 293 -14.99 16.75 -15.40
C GLY A 293 -15.16 17.15 -16.87
N GLU A 294 -14.20 16.81 -17.74
CA GLU A 294 -14.37 16.78 -19.21
C GLU A 294 -14.89 15.42 -19.69
#